data_AF-A0A9D3UIH6-F1
#
_entry.id   AF-A0A9D3UIH6-F1
#
_cell.length_a   1.000
_cell.length_b   1.000
_cell.length_c   1.000
_cell.angle_alpha   90.00
_cell.angle_beta   90.00
_cell.angle_gamma   90.00
#
_symmetry.space_group_name_H-M   'P 1'
#
loop_
_entity.id
_entity.type
_entity.pdbx_description
1 polymer ?
#
loop_
_entity_poly.entity_id
_entity_poly.type
_entity_poly.pdbx_seq_one_letter_code
_entity_poly.pdbx_strand_id
1 'polypeptide(L)'
;MKVQGWSEILSKEYEMLSGQRVNFDKSLIYFGATAADNVKENIANEPGVRMASNPEKYLGLPMMVGRKKSWAFAHFIDRFRKRVAGWSLRFLSIRGKEVFVKSVLQAMPIYVMQCFVLTKSLCRKLEGIMNKFWWTNNKSLKGIHWCNWDVLCCPKINGGLGFKNLFLFNKALLAKQIWRLLSQPTCLLARVLKARYYPHSNILAAKVGSYPSFTWRSICSARDLVEDGVVWRVGNGATVNIWNDPWLSETEQNRISGHQINPNWTTVEQLIEAETGTWNKKLVLQIFDEAHASRILSIPLSRARSEDMLVWKHEGSGEYSVKSGYRVLITDHLLKLNYITSNTVVYKDFYRLLWALHVPAKVKIHVWRLFNNFLPNYCNLNRRKLRDRAGCPLCKAAPENTDHLLWSCKFLQNVWASLQIKIAPVDNVLTCKNSFINTFCIADDQNKRLIALSLWALCDSKKSLTAVLARDFEGNVMGVETYLFMNVADAFVAEARACERSLLFALRMGFRRLIVEGDSLTFEEVHYLFVPRSVNGAAHTLALEGRRRQFFGFWEEGVPDSVMTIVEKDREHRNLR
;
A
#
# COMPACT_ATOMS: atom_id res chain seq x y z
N MET A 1 2.05 -11.67 -53.33
CA MET A 1 1.69 -10.29 -52.93
C MET A 1 2.93 -9.44 -53.12
N LYS A 2 2.94 -8.50 -54.08
CA LYS A 2 4.12 -7.68 -54.36
C LYS A 2 4.44 -6.84 -53.12
N VAL A 3 5.61 -7.06 -52.54
CA VAL A 3 6.14 -6.34 -51.38
C VAL A 3 6.22 -4.83 -51.63
N GLN A 4 6.34 -4.40 -52.89
CA GLN A 4 6.48 -2.99 -53.28
C GLN A 4 5.29 -2.08 -53.00
N GLY A 5 4.10 -2.61 -52.71
CA GLY A 5 2.90 -1.77 -52.61
C GLY A 5 2.76 -1.00 -51.29
N TRP A 6 3.20 -1.57 -50.18
CA TRP A 6 2.82 -1.03 -48.86
C TRP A 6 3.61 0.24 -48.48
N SER A 7 4.89 0.33 -48.90
CA SER A 7 5.75 1.48 -48.63
C SER A 7 5.22 2.73 -49.35
N GLU A 8 4.78 2.58 -50.61
CA GLU A 8 4.19 3.64 -51.41
C GLU A 8 2.81 4.05 -50.90
N ILE A 9 1.97 3.09 -50.49
CA ILE A 9 0.67 3.39 -49.87
C ILE A 9 0.87 4.25 -48.60
N LEU A 10 1.82 3.88 -47.73
CA LEU A 10 2.07 4.62 -46.49
C LEU A 10 2.78 5.96 -46.71
N SER A 11 3.65 6.06 -47.71
CA SER A 11 4.47 7.27 -47.91
C SER A 11 3.84 8.28 -48.86
N LYS A 12 3.10 7.83 -49.88
CA LYS A 12 2.50 8.71 -50.90
C LYS A 12 1.00 8.87 -50.69
N GLU A 13 0.24 7.78 -50.68
CA GLU A 13 -1.23 7.87 -50.59
C GLU A 13 -1.69 8.36 -49.21
N TYR A 14 -1.18 7.76 -48.13
CA TYR A 14 -1.53 8.17 -46.78
C TYR A 14 -1.07 9.59 -46.47
N GLU A 15 0.14 9.98 -46.87
CA GLU A 15 0.63 11.35 -46.69
C GLU A 15 -0.24 12.35 -47.44
N MET A 16 -0.57 12.07 -48.71
CA MET A 16 -1.41 12.94 -49.53
C MET A 16 -2.83 13.10 -48.96
N LEU A 17 -3.45 12.00 -48.49
CA LEU A 17 -4.82 12.02 -47.99
C LEU A 17 -4.94 12.58 -46.57
N SER A 18 -3.96 12.30 -45.70
CA SER A 18 -4.03 12.67 -44.28
C SER A 18 -3.25 13.94 -43.93
N GLY A 19 -2.31 14.36 -44.76
CA GLY A 19 -1.32 15.39 -44.43
C GLY A 19 -0.28 14.97 -43.38
N GLN A 20 -0.21 13.69 -43.02
CA GLN A 20 0.69 13.15 -41.99
C GLN A 20 1.77 12.24 -42.60
N ARG A 21 3.03 12.40 -42.15
CA ARG A 21 4.16 11.55 -42.54
C ARG A 21 4.44 10.45 -41.53
N VAL A 22 4.71 9.25 -42.03
CA VAL A 22 5.19 8.13 -41.21
C VAL A 22 6.64 8.38 -40.79
N ASN A 23 6.91 8.22 -39.49
CA ASN A 23 8.27 8.31 -38.99
C ASN A 23 8.92 6.91 -39.02
N PHE A 24 9.71 6.64 -40.06
CA PHE A 24 10.37 5.34 -40.23
C PHE A 24 11.47 5.07 -39.19
N ASP A 25 12.06 6.10 -38.58
CA ASP A 25 13.03 5.97 -37.47
C ASP A 25 12.44 5.38 -36.19
N LYS A 26 11.16 5.67 -35.92
CA LYS A 26 10.39 5.11 -34.81
C LYS A 26 9.64 3.85 -35.20
N SER A 27 9.64 3.50 -36.49
CA SER A 27 8.95 2.33 -37.02
C SER A 27 9.87 1.12 -36.99
N LEU A 28 9.25 -0.06 -36.88
CA LEU A 28 9.94 -1.32 -36.68
C LEU A 28 9.22 -2.39 -37.48
N ILE A 29 9.95 -3.27 -38.14
CA ILE A 29 9.37 -4.48 -38.73
C ILE A 29 9.86 -5.68 -37.94
N TYR A 30 8.93 -6.53 -37.53
CA TYR A 30 9.22 -7.80 -36.89
C TYR A 30 8.75 -8.94 -37.79
N PHE A 31 9.65 -9.87 -38.09
CA PHE A 31 9.36 -11.03 -38.92
C PHE A 31 9.12 -12.28 -38.08
N GLY A 32 8.21 -13.13 -38.53
CA GLY A 32 8.05 -14.47 -37.97
C GLY A 32 9.31 -15.31 -38.18
N ALA A 33 9.51 -16.32 -37.31
CA ALA A 33 10.69 -17.19 -37.35
C ALA A 33 10.85 -17.97 -38.67
N THR A 34 9.76 -18.10 -39.45
CA THR A 34 9.71 -18.83 -40.72
C THR A 34 10.04 -17.99 -41.95
N ALA A 35 10.23 -16.67 -41.81
CA ALA A 35 10.57 -15.82 -42.94
C ALA A 35 12.05 -16.00 -43.33
N ALA A 36 12.31 -16.16 -44.63
CA ALA A 36 13.67 -16.24 -45.19
C ALA A 36 14.37 -14.86 -45.14
N ASP A 37 15.67 -14.84 -44.88
CA ASP A 37 16.41 -13.59 -44.60
C ASP A 37 16.47 -12.65 -45.82
N ASN A 38 16.57 -13.20 -47.02
CA ASN A 38 16.46 -12.43 -48.27
C ASN A 38 15.13 -11.67 -48.39
N VAL A 39 14.02 -12.27 -47.95
CA VAL A 39 12.71 -11.62 -47.95
C VAL A 39 12.64 -10.53 -46.88
N LYS A 40 13.25 -10.76 -45.71
CA LYS A 40 13.29 -9.76 -44.63
C LYS A 40 14.05 -8.52 -45.05
N GLU A 41 15.23 -8.70 -45.62
CA GLU A 41 16.08 -7.60 -46.10
C GLU A 41 15.38 -6.81 -47.22
N ASN A 42 14.79 -7.49 -48.19
CA ASN A 42 14.05 -6.81 -49.26
C ASN A 42 12.90 -5.95 -48.73
N ILE A 43 12.13 -6.45 -47.75
CA ILE A 43 11.01 -5.71 -47.15
C ILE A 43 11.49 -4.53 -46.28
N ALA A 44 12.61 -4.70 -45.57
CA ALA A 44 13.12 -3.69 -44.64
C ALA A 44 13.88 -2.56 -45.33
N ASN A 45 14.67 -2.89 -46.37
CA ASN A 45 15.53 -1.94 -47.07
C ASN A 45 14.74 -0.97 -47.97
N GLU A 46 13.62 -1.40 -48.53
CA GLU A 46 12.80 -0.57 -49.42
C GLU A 46 12.33 0.75 -48.77
N PRO A 47 11.73 0.74 -47.56
CA PRO A 47 11.36 1.97 -46.83
C PRO A 47 12.44 2.47 -45.85
N GLY A 48 13.57 1.76 -45.70
CA GLY A 48 14.60 2.07 -44.70
C GLY A 48 14.17 1.86 -43.24
N VAL A 49 13.30 0.88 -42.97
CA VAL A 49 12.77 0.61 -41.63
C VAL A 49 13.63 -0.39 -40.88
N ARG A 50 13.87 -0.15 -39.58
CA ARG A 50 14.70 -1.03 -38.75
C ARG A 50 14.03 -2.38 -38.54
N MET A 51 14.78 -3.46 -38.78
CA MET A 51 14.38 -4.81 -38.40
C MET A 51 14.59 -5.01 -36.90
N ALA A 52 13.52 -5.34 -36.18
CA ALA A 52 13.59 -5.64 -34.75
C ALA A 52 13.82 -7.14 -34.54
N SER A 53 14.81 -7.50 -33.72
CA SER A 53 15.06 -8.89 -33.30
C SER A 53 14.06 -9.38 -32.25
N ASN A 54 13.39 -8.47 -31.56
CA ASN A 54 12.32 -8.74 -30.60
C ASN A 54 11.32 -7.59 -30.68
N PRO A 55 10.00 -7.83 -30.76
CA PRO A 55 9.04 -6.74 -30.79
C PRO A 55 9.16 -5.91 -29.51
N GLU A 56 9.26 -4.60 -29.72
CA GLU A 56 9.41 -3.65 -28.64
C GLU A 56 8.12 -3.53 -27.79
N LYS A 57 8.08 -2.53 -26.92
CA LYS A 57 6.91 -2.26 -26.11
C LYS A 57 5.90 -1.45 -26.90
N TYR A 58 4.64 -1.83 -26.85
CA TYR A 58 3.52 -1.01 -27.30
C TYR A 58 2.80 -0.44 -26.08
N LEU A 59 2.66 0.89 -26.02
CA LEU A 59 2.09 1.61 -24.87
C LEU A 59 2.71 1.20 -23.52
N GLY A 60 4.02 0.90 -23.52
CA GLY A 60 4.76 0.49 -22.33
C GLY A 60 4.55 -0.97 -21.89
N LEU A 61 3.80 -1.77 -22.64
CA LEU A 61 3.59 -3.20 -22.44
C LEU A 61 4.39 -4.04 -23.46
N PRO A 62 4.89 -5.22 -23.09
CA PRO A 62 5.56 -6.11 -24.04
C PRO A 62 4.57 -6.61 -25.10
N MET A 63 4.90 -6.44 -26.38
CA MET A 63 4.08 -6.96 -27.50
C MET A 63 4.11 -8.49 -27.58
N MET A 64 5.25 -9.11 -27.26
CA MET A 64 5.36 -10.56 -27.11
C MET A 64 5.85 -10.93 -25.71
N VAL A 65 5.18 -11.91 -25.11
CA VAL A 65 5.59 -12.52 -23.84
C VAL A 65 6.01 -13.95 -24.12
N GLY A 66 7.33 -14.18 -24.15
CA GLY A 66 7.91 -15.49 -24.35
C GLY A 66 7.72 -16.43 -23.14
N ARG A 67 8.33 -17.63 -23.22
CA ARG A 67 8.23 -18.66 -22.16
C ARG A 67 8.69 -18.14 -20.79
N LYS A 68 9.74 -17.30 -20.76
CA LYS A 68 10.26 -16.66 -19.54
C LYS A 68 9.49 -15.37 -19.19
N LYS A 69 8.28 -15.54 -18.65
CA LYS A 69 7.38 -14.43 -18.26
C LYS A 69 8.02 -13.41 -17.32
N SER A 70 8.93 -13.84 -16.44
CA SER A 70 9.60 -12.94 -15.48
C SER A 70 10.46 -11.87 -16.16
N TRP A 71 11.03 -12.16 -17.32
CA TRP A 71 11.89 -11.22 -18.07
C TRP A 71 11.07 -10.09 -18.70
N ALA A 72 9.89 -10.42 -19.24
CA ALA A 72 9.00 -9.45 -19.87
C ALA A 72 8.63 -8.28 -18.94
N PHE A 73 8.55 -8.56 -17.63
CA PHE A 73 8.15 -7.59 -16.62
C PHE A 73 9.26 -7.22 -15.62
N ALA A 74 10.49 -7.70 -15.81
CA ALA A 74 11.60 -7.44 -14.88
C ALA A 74 11.86 -5.95 -14.67
N HIS A 75 11.71 -5.17 -15.75
CA HIS A 75 11.89 -3.72 -15.74
C HIS A 75 10.94 -2.98 -14.77
N PHE A 76 9.84 -3.58 -14.32
CA PHE A 76 8.98 -2.99 -13.27
C PHE A 76 9.68 -2.89 -11.93
N ILE A 77 10.54 -3.85 -11.60
CA ILE A 77 11.33 -3.83 -10.36
C ILE A 77 12.20 -2.56 -10.34
N ASP A 78 12.87 -2.27 -11.44
CA ASP A 78 13.73 -1.09 -11.55
C ASP A 78 12.92 0.20 -11.59
N ARG A 79 11.74 0.22 -12.22
CA ARG A 79 10.84 1.39 -12.13
C ARG A 79 10.43 1.67 -10.68
N PHE A 80 10.08 0.65 -9.90
CA PHE A 80 9.73 0.82 -8.48
C PHE A 80 10.92 1.34 -7.68
N ARG A 81 12.12 0.77 -7.88
CA ARG A 81 13.35 1.23 -7.22
C ARG A 81 13.68 2.67 -7.58
N LYS A 82 13.66 3.02 -8.87
CA LYS A 82 13.91 4.39 -9.35
C LYS A 82 12.89 5.38 -8.78
N ARG A 83 11.61 4.99 -8.72
CA ARG A 83 10.57 5.86 -8.14
C ARG A 83 10.76 6.05 -6.65
N VAL A 84 11.13 5.01 -5.90
CA VAL A 84 11.46 5.13 -4.47
C VAL A 84 12.72 5.98 -4.26
N ALA A 85 13.77 5.77 -5.05
CA ALA A 85 15.04 6.50 -4.94
C ALA A 85 14.91 7.98 -5.32
N GLY A 86 14.09 8.29 -6.32
CA GLY A 86 13.85 9.67 -6.76
C GLY A 86 13.05 10.51 -5.76
N TRP A 87 12.42 9.88 -4.76
CA TRP A 87 11.74 10.60 -3.69
C TRP A 87 12.65 10.67 -2.46
N SER A 88 12.98 11.90 -2.04
CA SER A 88 13.75 12.12 -0.82
C SER A 88 12.96 11.64 0.39
N LEU A 89 13.33 10.46 0.90
CA LEU A 89 12.79 9.91 2.13
C LEU A 89 12.92 10.91 3.30
N ARG A 90 13.91 11.83 3.27
CA ARG A 90 14.17 12.82 4.33
C ARG A 90 12.95 13.68 4.66
N PHE A 91 12.12 14.02 3.68
CA PHE A 91 11.01 14.97 3.85
C PHE A 91 9.63 14.31 3.96
N LEU A 92 9.51 13.00 3.73
CA LEU A 92 8.21 12.33 3.72
C LEU A 92 7.75 11.96 5.13
N SER A 93 6.67 12.60 5.60
CA SER A 93 5.97 12.14 6.80
C SER A 93 5.47 10.69 6.63
N ILE A 94 5.16 10.01 7.75
CA ILE A 94 4.61 8.65 7.71
C ILE A 94 3.28 8.58 6.91
N ARG A 95 2.48 9.65 6.96
CA ARG A 95 1.29 9.81 6.10
C ARG A 95 1.68 9.93 4.64
N GLY A 96 2.70 10.74 4.34
CA GLY A 96 3.24 10.89 2.99
C GLY A 96 3.68 9.55 2.40
N LYS A 97 4.30 8.68 3.21
CA LYS A 97 4.64 7.31 2.79
C LYS A 97 3.42 6.45 2.50
N GLU A 98 2.38 6.53 3.31
CA GLU A 98 1.13 5.78 3.08
C GLU A 98 0.52 6.17 1.73
N VAL A 99 0.42 7.48 1.48
CA VAL A 99 -0.08 8.03 0.22
C VAL A 99 0.81 7.62 -0.95
N PHE A 100 2.13 7.68 -0.80
CA PHE A 100 3.07 7.30 -1.85
C PHE A 100 2.93 5.82 -2.25
N VAL A 101 2.82 4.92 -1.27
CA VAL A 101 2.60 3.50 -1.54
C VAL A 101 1.29 3.28 -2.32
N LYS A 102 0.20 3.93 -1.90
CA LYS A 102 -1.13 3.72 -2.48
C LYS A 102 -1.29 4.37 -3.85
N SER A 103 -0.95 5.65 -3.96
CA SER A 103 -1.24 6.47 -5.13
C SER A 103 -0.16 6.39 -6.19
N VAL A 104 1.08 6.00 -5.82
CA VAL A 104 2.18 5.87 -6.77
C VAL A 104 2.54 4.40 -6.99
N LEU A 105 3.06 3.72 -5.96
CA LEU A 105 3.63 2.38 -6.17
C LEU A 105 2.55 1.34 -6.54
N GLN A 106 1.40 1.33 -5.89
CA GLN A 106 0.30 0.41 -6.22
C GLN A 106 -0.43 0.77 -7.51
N ALA A 107 -0.34 2.04 -7.95
CA ALA A 107 -0.93 2.49 -9.21
C ALA A 107 -0.06 2.12 -10.43
N MET A 108 1.26 2.14 -10.28
CA MET A 108 2.22 1.87 -11.36
C MET A 108 1.98 0.57 -12.15
N PRO A 109 1.69 -0.59 -11.51
CA PRO A 109 1.47 -1.83 -12.24
C PRO A 109 0.03 -2.03 -12.74
N ILE A 110 -0.93 -1.13 -12.42
CA ILE A 110 -2.36 -1.36 -12.69
C ILE A 110 -2.61 -1.66 -14.17
N TYR A 111 -2.06 -0.84 -15.07
CA TYR A 111 -2.27 -1.00 -16.51
C TYR A 111 -1.82 -2.38 -17.00
N VAL A 112 -0.70 -2.88 -16.51
CA VAL A 112 -0.19 -4.21 -16.87
C VAL A 112 -1.03 -5.31 -16.25
N MET A 113 -1.41 -5.15 -14.99
CA MET A 113 -2.22 -6.10 -14.24
C MET A 113 -3.66 -6.22 -14.78
N GLN A 114 -4.13 -5.26 -15.57
CA GLN A 114 -5.41 -5.37 -16.28
C GLN A 114 -5.34 -6.30 -17.50
N CYS A 115 -4.15 -6.47 -18.09
CA CYS A 115 -3.96 -7.25 -19.32
C CYS A 115 -3.27 -8.60 -19.07
N PHE A 116 -2.42 -8.69 -18.05
CA PHE A 116 -1.53 -9.82 -17.83
C PHE A 116 -1.55 -10.31 -16.39
N VAL A 117 -1.46 -11.62 -16.22
CA VAL A 117 -1.24 -12.25 -14.92
C VAL A 117 0.25 -12.16 -14.57
N LEU A 118 0.58 -11.42 -13.52
CA LEU A 118 1.92 -11.33 -12.99
C LEU A 118 2.24 -12.56 -12.14
N THR A 119 3.49 -13.01 -12.17
CA THR A 119 3.90 -14.14 -11.36
C THR A 119 3.92 -13.76 -9.87
N LYS A 120 3.56 -14.70 -8.99
CA LYS A 120 3.63 -14.50 -7.53
C LYS A 120 5.01 -14.01 -7.08
N SER A 121 6.08 -14.51 -7.69
CA SER A 121 7.47 -14.09 -7.40
C SER A 121 7.70 -12.61 -7.72
N LEU A 122 7.20 -12.13 -8.87
CA LEU A 122 7.32 -10.71 -9.22
C LEU A 122 6.51 -9.84 -8.25
N CYS A 123 5.25 -10.20 -7.97
CA CYS A 123 4.43 -9.48 -6.98
C CYS A 123 5.14 -9.37 -5.64
N ARG A 124 5.69 -10.47 -5.11
CA ARG A 124 6.44 -10.48 -3.84
C ARG A 124 7.68 -9.57 -3.89
N LYS A 125 8.40 -9.52 -5.01
CA LYS A 125 9.56 -8.61 -5.16
C LYS A 125 9.13 -7.15 -5.12
N LEU A 126 8.03 -6.78 -5.79
CA LEU A 126 7.48 -5.42 -5.77
C LEU A 126 6.95 -5.06 -4.38
N GLU A 127 6.22 -5.97 -3.74
CA GLU A 127 5.75 -5.83 -2.36
C GLU A 127 6.90 -5.69 -1.37
N GLY A 128 8.00 -6.41 -1.55
CA GLY A 128 9.22 -6.25 -0.76
C GLY A 128 9.79 -4.84 -0.85
N ILE A 129 9.78 -4.22 -2.03
CA ILE A 129 10.20 -2.82 -2.19
C ILE A 129 9.25 -1.86 -1.44
N MET A 130 7.93 -2.05 -1.57
CA MET A 130 6.94 -1.24 -0.87
C MET A 130 7.05 -1.41 0.66
N ASN A 131 7.24 -2.64 1.14
CA ASN A 131 7.41 -2.98 2.54
C ASN A 131 8.67 -2.34 3.12
N LYS A 132 9.81 -2.44 2.41
CA LYS A 132 11.05 -1.78 2.81
C LYS A 132 10.86 -0.27 2.88
N PHE A 133 10.26 0.35 1.86
CA PHE A 133 10.00 1.78 1.82
C PHE A 133 9.15 2.26 3.02
N TRP A 134 8.09 1.52 3.35
CA TRP A 134 7.19 1.82 4.47
C TRP A 134 7.93 1.85 5.82
N TRP A 135 8.74 0.83 6.11
CA TRP A 135 9.41 0.70 7.40
C TRP A 135 10.75 1.43 7.53
N THR A 136 11.33 1.89 6.42
CA THR A 136 12.61 2.61 6.42
C THR A 136 12.50 3.91 7.21
N ASN A 137 13.47 4.24 8.06
CA ASN A 137 13.56 5.55 8.70
C ASN A 137 14.17 6.56 7.72
N ASN A 138 13.57 7.74 7.65
CA ASN A 138 13.97 8.83 6.76
C ASN A 138 15.41 9.32 7.01
N LYS A 139 15.88 9.25 8.27
CA LYS A 139 17.20 9.75 8.66
C LYS A 139 18.30 8.71 8.41
N SER A 140 18.08 7.46 8.81
CA SER A 140 19.11 6.41 8.77
C SER A 140 19.06 5.52 7.53
N LEU A 141 18.02 5.66 6.69
CA LEU A 141 17.74 4.78 5.53
C LEU A 141 17.69 3.28 5.87
N LYS A 142 17.62 2.95 7.16
CA LYS A 142 17.43 1.61 7.73
C LYS A 142 16.09 1.56 8.45
N GLY A 143 15.46 0.39 8.50
CA GLY A 143 14.12 0.23 9.07
C GLY A 143 13.91 -1.17 9.63
N ILE A 144 13.16 -1.24 10.73
CA ILE A 144 12.74 -2.51 11.32
C ILE A 144 11.35 -2.85 10.79
N HIS A 145 11.21 -4.03 10.18
CA HIS A 145 9.92 -4.57 9.80
C HIS A 145 9.21 -5.09 11.05
N TRP A 146 8.08 -4.46 11.38
CA TRP A 146 7.31 -4.78 12.60
C TRP A 146 6.19 -5.80 12.36
N CYS A 147 5.69 -5.91 11.14
CA CYS A 147 4.73 -6.93 10.75
C CYS A 147 4.90 -7.34 9.28
N ASN A 148 4.25 -8.44 8.93
CA ASN A 148 4.20 -8.95 7.57
C ASN A 148 3.41 -8.02 6.64
N TRP A 149 3.74 -8.07 5.35
CA TRP A 149 3.05 -7.25 4.34
C TRP A 149 1.55 -7.55 4.28
N ASP A 150 1.15 -8.81 4.48
CA ASP A 150 -0.27 -9.21 4.47
C ASP A 150 -1.08 -8.52 5.57
N VAL A 151 -0.49 -8.29 6.75
CA VAL A 151 -1.11 -7.51 7.84
C VAL A 151 -1.35 -6.06 7.41
N LEU A 152 -0.42 -5.46 6.67
CA LEU A 152 -0.59 -4.11 6.12
C LEU A 152 -1.66 -4.06 5.01
N CYS A 153 -1.88 -5.19 4.32
CA CYS A 153 -2.91 -5.33 3.29
C CYS A 153 -4.33 -5.47 3.86
N CYS A 154 -4.46 -5.83 5.14
CA CYS A 154 -5.75 -5.86 5.82
C CYS A 154 -6.47 -4.49 5.70
N PRO A 155 -7.81 -4.47 5.57
CA PRO A 155 -8.57 -3.25 5.64
C PRO A 155 -8.29 -2.47 6.94
N LYS A 156 -8.41 -1.14 6.89
CA LYS A 156 -8.21 -0.28 8.07
C LYS A 156 -9.11 -0.64 9.25
N ILE A 157 -10.35 -1.04 8.97
CA ILE A 157 -11.32 -1.52 9.95
C ILE A 157 -10.93 -2.85 10.61
N ASN A 158 -10.07 -3.65 9.95
CA ASN A 158 -9.52 -4.89 10.49
C ASN A 158 -8.08 -4.72 11.00
N GLY A 159 -7.64 -3.49 11.25
CA GLY A 159 -6.32 -3.20 11.82
C GLY A 159 -5.14 -3.21 10.84
N GLY A 160 -5.38 -3.22 9.53
CA GLY A 160 -4.31 -2.98 8.55
C GLY A 160 -4.26 -1.53 8.06
N LEU A 161 -3.55 -1.30 6.95
CA LEU A 161 -3.49 0.01 6.29
C LEU A 161 -4.27 0.05 4.97
N GLY A 162 -4.81 -1.08 4.52
CA GLY A 162 -5.48 -1.20 3.23
C GLY A 162 -4.53 -1.10 2.05
N PHE A 163 -3.26 -1.51 2.23
CA PHE A 163 -2.38 -1.78 1.10
C PHE A 163 -2.91 -2.96 0.28
N LYS A 164 -2.38 -3.13 -0.94
CA LYS A 164 -2.81 -4.17 -1.86
C LYS A 164 -1.79 -5.30 -1.87
N ASN A 165 -2.30 -6.52 -1.70
CA ASN A 165 -1.62 -7.72 -2.18
C ASN A 165 -1.73 -7.70 -3.71
N LEU A 166 -0.61 -7.49 -4.39
CA LEU A 166 -0.56 -7.27 -5.83
C LEU A 166 -1.03 -8.48 -6.62
N PHE A 167 -0.80 -9.70 -6.11
CA PHE A 167 -1.27 -10.91 -6.79
C PHE A 167 -2.80 -11.00 -6.78
N LEU A 168 -3.44 -10.79 -5.62
CA LEU A 168 -4.89 -10.79 -5.52
C LEU A 168 -5.51 -9.59 -6.25
N PHE A 169 -4.86 -8.43 -6.20
CA PHE A 169 -5.30 -7.24 -6.92
C PHE A 169 -5.23 -7.41 -8.44
N ASN A 170 -4.18 -8.06 -8.94
CA ASN A 170 -4.07 -8.45 -10.34
C ASN A 170 -5.20 -9.41 -10.76
N LYS A 171 -5.52 -10.41 -9.95
CA LYS A 171 -6.64 -11.32 -10.21
C LYS A 171 -7.97 -10.56 -10.27
N ALA A 172 -8.23 -9.63 -9.35
CA ALA A 172 -9.43 -8.79 -9.39
C ALA A 172 -9.50 -7.87 -10.62
N LEU A 173 -8.38 -7.32 -11.08
CA LEU A 173 -8.32 -6.53 -12.31
C LEU A 173 -8.62 -7.36 -13.56
N LEU A 174 -8.12 -8.60 -13.62
CA LEU A 174 -8.40 -9.53 -14.70
C LEU A 174 -9.86 -10.00 -14.70
N ALA A 175 -10.44 -10.24 -13.53
CA ALA A 175 -11.86 -10.56 -13.39
C ALA A 175 -12.78 -9.44 -13.91
N LYS A 176 -12.38 -8.16 -13.79
CA LYS A 176 -13.13 -7.05 -14.43
C LYS A 176 -13.18 -7.19 -15.95
N GLN A 177 -12.16 -7.78 -16.58
CA GLN A 177 -12.19 -8.04 -18.02
C GLN A 177 -13.21 -9.14 -18.36
N ILE A 178 -13.29 -10.20 -17.57
CA ILE A 178 -14.29 -11.26 -17.73
C ILE A 178 -15.70 -10.68 -17.57
N TRP A 179 -15.91 -9.85 -16.54
CA TRP A 179 -17.17 -9.15 -16.37
C TRP A 179 -17.53 -8.30 -17.59
N ARG A 180 -16.56 -7.56 -18.16
CA ARG A 180 -16.79 -6.79 -19.39
C ARG A 180 -17.15 -7.68 -20.58
N LEU A 181 -16.58 -8.88 -20.69
CA LEU A 181 -16.93 -9.85 -21.73
C LEU A 181 -18.36 -10.39 -21.58
N LEU A 182 -18.87 -10.46 -20.34
CA LEU A 182 -20.25 -10.85 -20.05
C LEU A 182 -21.23 -9.70 -20.31
N SER A 183 -20.97 -8.51 -19.75
CA SER A 183 -21.90 -7.38 -19.80
C SER A 183 -21.87 -6.61 -21.13
N GLN A 184 -20.80 -6.72 -21.92
CA GLN A 184 -20.64 -5.99 -23.19
C GLN A 184 -20.17 -6.93 -24.32
N PRO A 185 -20.99 -7.92 -24.73
CA PRO A 185 -20.59 -8.92 -25.71
C PRO A 185 -20.35 -8.36 -27.12
N THR A 186 -20.93 -7.18 -27.43
CA THR A 186 -20.84 -6.52 -28.73
C THR A 186 -19.57 -5.69 -28.92
N CYS A 187 -18.81 -5.41 -27.84
CA CYS A 187 -17.58 -4.63 -27.95
C CYS A 187 -16.51 -5.38 -28.76
N LEU A 188 -15.60 -4.66 -29.42
CA LEU A 188 -14.58 -5.24 -30.30
C LEU A 188 -13.75 -6.32 -29.59
N LEU A 189 -13.34 -6.07 -28.34
CA LEU A 189 -12.59 -7.02 -27.54
C LEU A 189 -13.36 -8.33 -27.35
N ALA A 190 -14.64 -8.26 -27.02
CA ALA A 190 -15.47 -9.43 -26.82
C ALA A 190 -15.70 -10.21 -28.11
N ARG A 191 -15.98 -9.52 -29.21
CA ARG A 191 -16.14 -10.13 -30.54
C ARG A 191 -14.88 -10.87 -30.99
N VAL A 192 -13.71 -10.24 -30.86
CA VAL A 192 -12.43 -10.84 -31.25
C VAL A 192 -12.08 -12.04 -30.37
N LEU A 193 -12.24 -11.93 -29.04
CA LEU A 193 -11.93 -13.03 -28.14
C LEU A 193 -12.92 -14.20 -28.29
N LYS A 194 -14.21 -13.93 -28.49
CA LYS A 194 -15.22 -14.95 -28.76
C LYS A 194 -14.89 -15.71 -30.04
N ALA A 195 -14.68 -15.00 -31.15
CA ALA A 195 -14.35 -15.62 -32.44
C ALA A 195 -13.09 -16.50 -32.38
N ARG A 196 -12.07 -16.07 -31.62
CA ARG A 196 -10.80 -16.78 -31.53
C ARG A 196 -10.78 -17.94 -30.55
N TYR A 197 -11.42 -17.80 -29.38
CA TYR A 197 -11.20 -18.72 -28.25
C TYR A 197 -12.45 -19.49 -27.81
N TYR A 198 -13.65 -18.96 -28.07
CA TYR A 198 -14.91 -19.59 -27.67
C TYR A 198 -16.04 -19.30 -28.66
N PRO A 199 -15.89 -19.66 -29.94
CA PRO A 199 -16.85 -19.29 -30.98
C PRO A 199 -18.26 -19.85 -30.74
N HIS A 200 -18.33 -21.07 -30.20
CA HIS A 200 -19.57 -21.83 -29.98
C HIS A 200 -19.94 -21.95 -28.50
N SER A 201 -19.30 -21.20 -27.60
CA SER A 201 -19.59 -21.27 -26.17
C SER A 201 -19.62 -19.88 -25.53
N ASN A 202 -19.72 -19.84 -24.20
CA ASN A 202 -19.60 -18.62 -23.41
C ASN A 202 -18.21 -18.54 -22.72
N ILE A 203 -17.88 -17.36 -22.18
CA ILE A 203 -16.61 -17.09 -21.50
C ILE A 203 -16.39 -17.94 -20.25
N LEU A 204 -17.46 -18.32 -19.55
CA LEU A 204 -17.38 -19.13 -18.33
C LEU A 204 -17.04 -20.60 -18.65
N ALA A 205 -17.59 -21.14 -19.74
CA ALA A 205 -17.32 -22.50 -20.23
C ALA A 205 -16.05 -22.61 -21.10
N ALA A 206 -15.47 -21.49 -21.54
CA ALA A 206 -14.39 -21.49 -22.53
C ALA A 206 -13.11 -22.21 -22.06
N LYS A 207 -12.57 -23.18 -22.78
CA LYS A 207 -11.29 -23.80 -22.39
C LYS A 207 -10.10 -22.89 -22.76
N VAL A 208 -9.00 -23.02 -22.03
CA VAL A 208 -7.77 -22.25 -22.31
C VAL A 208 -7.16 -22.66 -23.67
N GLY A 209 -7.27 -23.93 -24.07
CA GLY A 209 -6.75 -24.45 -25.33
C GLY A 209 -5.24 -24.73 -25.31
N SER A 210 -4.72 -25.28 -26.42
CA SER A 210 -3.32 -25.72 -26.56
C SER A 210 -2.34 -24.59 -26.91
N TYR A 211 -2.75 -23.64 -27.77
CA TYR A 211 -1.93 -22.49 -28.18
C TYR A 211 -2.54 -21.11 -27.87
N PRO A 212 -2.81 -20.79 -26.59
CA PRO A 212 -3.43 -19.52 -26.24
C PRO A 212 -2.42 -18.38 -26.09
N SER A 213 -2.86 -17.17 -26.45
CA SER A 213 -2.10 -15.96 -26.13
C SER A 213 -1.95 -15.82 -24.62
N PHE A 214 -0.90 -15.12 -24.20
CA PHE A 214 -0.66 -14.91 -22.77
C PHE A 214 -1.76 -14.06 -22.13
N THR A 215 -2.31 -13.09 -22.85
CA THR A 215 -3.48 -12.30 -22.44
C THR A 215 -4.70 -13.21 -22.19
N TRP A 216 -4.99 -14.14 -23.09
CA TRP A 216 -6.13 -15.06 -22.91
C TRP A 216 -5.96 -15.96 -21.69
N ARG A 217 -4.75 -16.52 -21.49
CA ARG A 217 -4.43 -17.28 -20.26
C ARG A 217 -4.58 -16.43 -19.00
N SER A 218 -4.20 -15.16 -19.08
CA SER A 218 -4.31 -14.22 -17.97
C SER A 218 -5.77 -13.96 -17.62
N ILE A 219 -6.61 -13.68 -18.61
CA ILE A 219 -8.06 -13.49 -18.40
C ILE A 219 -8.67 -14.76 -17.80
N CYS A 220 -8.39 -15.95 -18.37
CA CYS A 220 -8.93 -17.20 -17.84
C CYS A 220 -8.51 -17.51 -16.39
N SER A 221 -7.33 -17.03 -15.95
CA SER A 221 -6.83 -17.27 -14.58
C SER A 221 -7.63 -16.61 -13.47
N ALA A 222 -8.54 -15.68 -13.81
CA ALA A 222 -9.40 -14.98 -12.86
C ALA A 222 -10.88 -15.35 -13.00
N ARG A 223 -11.20 -16.39 -13.79
CA ARG A 223 -12.58 -16.80 -14.08
C ARG A 223 -13.33 -17.30 -12.88
N ASP A 224 -12.68 -18.15 -12.10
CA ASP A 224 -13.22 -18.72 -10.86
C ASP A 224 -13.84 -17.64 -9.95
N LEU A 225 -13.17 -16.50 -9.79
CA LEU A 225 -13.70 -15.38 -9.01
C LEU A 225 -15.05 -14.85 -9.53
N VAL A 226 -15.21 -14.79 -10.85
CA VAL A 226 -16.45 -14.31 -11.47
C VAL A 226 -17.52 -15.40 -11.42
N GLU A 227 -17.16 -16.63 -11.77
CA GLU A 227 -18.05 -17.79 -11.72
C GLU A 227 -18.67 -18.01 -10.32
N ASP A 228 -17.87 -17.89 -9.26
CA ASP A 228 -18.33 -18.04 -7.89
C ASP A 228 -19.21 -16.89 -7.41
N GLY A 229 -19.09 -15.70 -8.01
CA GLY A 229 -19.74 -14.47 -7.55
C GLY A 229 -20.86 -13.94 -8.44
N VAL A 230 -21.13 -14.60 -9.57
CA VAL A 230 -22.24 -14.29 -10.47
C VAL A 230 -23.50 -15.00 -10.01
N VAL A 231 -24.63 -14.29 -10.07
CA VAL A 231 -25.98 -14.80 -9.86
C VAL A 231 -26.88 -14.22 -10.96
N TRP A 232 -27.88 -14.97 -11.41
CA TRP A 232 -28.91 -14.47 -12.30
C TRP A 232 -29.99 -13.73 -11.52
N ARG A 233 -30.30 -12.52 -11.97
CA ARG A 233 -31.52 -11.82 -11.62
C ARG A 233 -32.58 -12.21 -12.65
N VAL A 234 -33.59 -12.95 -12.20
CA VAL A 234 -34.68 -13.42 -13.04
C VAL A 234 -35.50 -12.24 -13.55
N GLY A 235 -35.64 -12.16 -14.87
CA GLY A 235 -36.52 -11.25 -15.58
C GLY A 235 -37.71 -12.03 -16.13
N ASN A 236 -37.59 -12.51 -17.37
CA ASN A 236 -38.56 -13.41 -18.01
C ASN A 236 -38.25 -14.90 -17.76
N GLY A 237 -37.06 -15.23 -17.26
CA GLY A 237 -36.63 -16.59 -16.92
C GLY A 237 -36.30 -17.48 -18.13
N ALA A 238 -36.32 -16.94 -19.35
CA ALA A 238 -36.16 -17.72 -20.58
C ALA A 238 -34.72 -18.22 -20.77
N THR A 239 -33.73 -17.49 -20.22
CA THR A 239 -32.31 -17.80 -20.38
C THR A 239 -31.68 -18.47 -19.15
N VAL A 240 -32.42 -18.54 -18.04
CA VAL A 240 -31.95 -19.09 -16.77
C VAL A 240 -32.36 -20.55 -16.64
N ASN A 241 -31.39 -21.44 -16.48
CA ASN A 241 -31.64 -22.85 -16.20
C ASN A 241 -31.98 -23.06 -14.72
N ILE A 242 -33.07 -23.77 -14.44
CA ILE A 242 -33.54 -24.01 -13.06
C ILE A 242 -32.45 -24.69 -12.20
N TRP A 243 -31.75 -25.67 -12.75
CA TRP A 243 -30.90 -26.59 -11.99
C TRP A 243 -29.43 -26.19 -11.99
N ASN A 244 -28.91 -25.73 -13.12
CA ASN A 244 -27.47 -25.50 -13.32
C ASN A 244 -27.02 -24.06 -12.98
N ASP A 245 -27.92 -23.09 -13.17
CA ASP A 245 -27.59 -21.69 -13.00
C ASP A 245 -27.77 -21.21 -11.55
N PRO A 246 -26.91 -20.29 -11.06
CA PRO A 246 -27.08 -19.70 -9.75
C PRO A 246 -28.09 -18.54 -9.83
N TRP A 247 -29.33 -18.72 -9.38
CA TRP A 247 -30.38 -17.67 -9.44
C TRP A 247 -31.10 -17.42 -8.11
N LEU A 248 -30.70 -18.10 -7.03
CA LEU A 248 -31.19 -17.86 -5.67
C LEU A 248 -30.23 -16.93 -4.91
N SER A 249 -30.74 -15.87 -4.29
CA SER A 249 -29.92 -14.72 -3.84
C SER A 249 -29.49 -14.74 -2.37
N GLU A 250 -30.04 -15.63 -1.53
CA GLU A 250 -30.03 -15.42 -0.07
C GLU A 250 -29.02 -16.24 0.76
N THR A 251 -28.37 -17.27 0.22
CA THR A 251 -27.46 -18.15 1.01
C THR A 251 -26.19 -18.53 0.23
N GLU A 252 -25.23 -19.23 0.85
CA GLU A 252 -24.06 -19.76 0.11
C GLU A 252 -24.46 -20.76 -1.00
N GLN A 253 -25.70 -21.27 -0.96
CA GLN A 253 -26.28 -22.14 -1.96
C GLN A 253 -27.16 -21.35 -2.93
N ASN A 254 -26.50 -20.73 -3.91
CA ASN A 254 -27.17 -19.99 -4.99
C ASN A 254 -27.81 -20.91 -6.05
N ARG A 255 -27.52 -22.22 -6.00
CA ARG A 255 -28.04 -23.26 -6.89
C ARG A 255 -28.93 -24.20 -6.13
N ILE A 256 -29.96 -24.72 -6.81
CA ILE A 256 -30.81 -25.79 -6.28
C ILE A 256 -29.95 -27.06 -6.19
N SER A 257 -29.80 -27.59 -4.98
CA SER A 257 -28.91 -28.72 -4.69
C SER A 257 -29.69 -29.80 -3.94
N GLY A 258 -29.49 -31.06 -4.30
CA GLY A 258 -30.12 -32.20 -3.61
C GLY A 258 -31.43 -32.70 -4.23
N HIS A 259 -31.93 -32.06 -5.30
CA HIS A 259 -33.11 -32.53 -6.06
C HIS A 259 -32.70 -33.37 -7.27
N GLN A 260 -33.49 -34.38 -7.61
CA GLN A 260 -33.36 -35.07 -8.89
C GLN A 260 -33.75 -34.10 -10.00
N ILE A 261 -32.84 -33.91 -10.97
CA ILE A 261 -33.06 -33.05 -12.12
C ILE A 261 -34.25 -33.61 -12.90
N ASN A 262 -35.34 -32.85 -12.97
CA ASN A 262 -36.47 -33.19 -13.81
C ASN A 262 -36.26 -32.59 -15.21
N PRO A 263 -36.03 -33.41 -16.26
CA PRO A 263 -35.75 -32.91 -17.60
C PRO A 263 -36.95 -32.20 -18.26
N ASN A 264 -38.17 -32.37 -17.73
CA ASN A 264 -39.36 -31.68 -18.26
C ASN A 264 -39.36 -30.19 -17.91
N TRP A 265 -38.64 -29.79 -16.87
CA TRP A 265 -38.55 -28.42 -16.38
C TRP A 265 -37.11 -27.96 -16.48
N THR A 266 -36.79 -27.12 -17.46
CA THR A 266 -35.42 -26.70 -17.76
C THR A 266 -35.19 -25.23 -17.50
N THR A 267 -36.15 -24.35 -17.80
CA THR A 267 -36.00 -22.90 -17.69
C THR A 267 -36.91 -22.31 -16.62
N VAL A 268 -36.46 -21.23 -15.98
CA VAL A 268 -37.21 -20.55 -14.92
C VAL A 268 -38.52 -19.95 -15.45
N GLU A 269 -38.58 -19.59 -16.75
CA GLU A 269 -39.81 -19.16 -17.43
C GLU A 269 -40.97 -20.13 -17.23
N GLN A 270 -40.70 -21.44 -17.21
CA GLN A 270 -41.75 -22.46 -17.04
C GLN A 270 -42.38 -22.45 -15.65
N LEU A 271 -41.73 -21.82 -14.67
CA LEU A 271 -42.25 -21.63 -13.31
C LEU A 271 -43.07 -20.34 -13.18
N ILE A 272 -43.12 -19.51 -14.23
CA ILE A 272 -43.81 -18.22 -14.26
C ILE A 272 -45.12 -18.37 -15.05
N GLU A 273 -46.21 -17.87 -14.49
CA GLU A 273 -47.49 -17.80 -15.19
C GLU A 273 -47.45 -16.70 -16.26
N ALA A 274 -47.69 -17.09 -17.52
CA ALA A 274 -47.64 -16.17 -18.64
C ALA A 274 -48.66 -15.02 -18.52
N GLU A 275 -49.87 -15.29 -18.04
CA GLU A 275 -50.94 -14.29 -18.00
C GLU A 275 -50.75 -13.26 -16.90
N THR A 276 -50.29 -13.69 -15.71
CA THR A 276 -50.20 -12.83 -14.52
C THR A 276 -48.81 -12.25 -14.31
N GLY A 277 -47.77 -12.85 -14.90
CA GLY A 277 -46.37 -12.51 -14.64
C GLY A 277 -45.95 -12.81 -13.20
N THR A 278 -46.64 -13.74 -12.53
CA THR A 278 -46.34 -14.18 -11.16
C THR A 278 -45.88 -15.63 -11.14
N TRP A 279 -45.27 -16.06 -10.04
CA TRP A 279 -44.86 -17.47 -9.88
C TRP A 279 -46.07 -18.40 -9.87
N ASN A 280 -45.98 -19.51 -10.61
CA ASN A 280 -46.93 -20.61 -10.51
C ASN A 280 -46.72 -21.34 -9.17
N LYS A 281 -47.39 -20.86 -8.12
CA LYS A 281 -47.23 -21.36 -6.75
C LYS A 281 -47.46 -22.86 -6.63
N LYS A 282 -48.48 -23.39 -7.33
CA LYS A 282 -48.81 -24.82 -7.30
C LYS A 282 -47.68 -25.66 -7.86
N LEU A 283 -47.13 -25.25 -9.01
CA LEU A 283 -46.03 -25.95 -9.67
C LEU A 283 -44.74 -25.88 -8.85
N VAL A 284 -44.40 -24.71 -8.30
CA VAL A 284 -43.21 -24.52 -7.46
C VAL A 284 -43.26 -25.42 -6.22
N LEU A 285 -44.40 -25.50 -5.54
CA LEU A 285 -44.57 -26.38 -4.36
C LEU A 285 -44.59 -27.86 -4.71
N GLN A 286 -44.89 -28.23 -5.96
CA GLN A 286 -44.85 -29.62 -6.42
C GLN A 286 -43.44 -30.08 -6.79
N ILE A 287 -42.62 -29.19 -7.37
CA ILE A 287 -41.27 -29.51 -7.88
C ILE A 287 -40.22 -29.41 -6.77
N PHE A 288 -40.33 -28.42 -5.89
CA PHE A 288 -39.31 -28.08 -4.90
C PHE A 288 -39.77 -28.42 -3.48
N ASP A 289 -38.80 -28.65 -2.59
CA ASP A 289 -39.05 -28.75 -1.15
C ASP A 289 -39.45 -27.38 -0.59
N GLU A 290 -40.06 -27.38 0.59
CA GLU A 290 -40.60 -26.15 1.22
C GLU A 290 -39.54 -25.04 1.35
N ALA A 291 -38.29 -25.41 1.65
CA ALA A 291 -37.18 -24.47 1.79
C ALA A 291 -36.83 -23.78 0.46
N HIS A 292 -36.67 -24.52 -0.65
CA HIS A 292 -36.38 -23.89 -1.94
C HIS A 292 -37.63 -23.21 -2.53
N ALA A 293 -38.82 -23.79 -2.37
CA ALA A 293 -40.07 -23.18 -2.84
C ALA A 293 -40.30 -21.80 -2.21
N SER A 294 -40.13 -21.68 -0.89
CA SER A 294 -40.26 -20.40 -0.18
C SER A 294 -39.28 -19.34 -0.72
N ARG A 295 -38.03 -19.73 -0.99
CA ARG A 295 -36.99 -18.85 -1.57
C ARG A 295 -37.28 -18.45 -3.02
N ILE A 296 -37.87 -19.35 -3.82
CA ILE A 296 -38.26 -19.02 -5.20
C ILE A 296 -39.40 -18.01 -5.18
N LEU A 297 -40.43 -18.27 -4.37
CA LEU A 297 -41.62 -17.42 -4.26
C LEU A 297 -41.32 -16.03 -3.68
N SER A 298 -40.21 -15.85 -2.94
CA SER A 298 -39.78 -14.55 -2.43
C SER A 298 -39.09 -13.67 -3.48
N ILE A 299 -38.68 -14.22 -4.63
CA ILE A 299 -38.03 -13.46 -5.70
C ILE A 299 -39.07 -12.56 -6.39
N PRO A 300 -38.90 -11.22 -6.38
CA PRO A 300 -39.82 -10.33 -7.05
C PRO A 300 -39.66 -10.42 -8.57
N LEU A 301 -40.75 -10.72 -9.28
CA LEU A 301 -40.80 -10.73 -10.74
C LEU A 301 -41.21 -9.35 -11.28
N SER A 302 -40.59 -8.95 -12.38
CA SER A 302 -40.92 -7.70 -13.07
C SER A 302 -42.14 -7.90 -13.98
N ARG A 303 -43.20 -7.10 -13.77
CA ARG A 303 -44.36 -7.07 -14.69
C ARG A 303 -43.99 -6.68 -16.12
N ALA A 304 -42.90 -5.94 -16.29
CA ALA A 304 -42.40 -5.50 -17.59
C ALA A 304 -41.67 -6.59 -18.39
N ARG A 305 -41.57 -7.84 -17.88
CA ARG A 305 -40.86 -8.97 -18.53
C ARG A 305 -39.48 -8.56 -19.09
N SER A 306 -38.72 -7.85 -18.26
CA SER A 306 -37.35 -7.48 -18.59
C SER A 306 -36.49 -8.71 -18.88
N GLU A 307 -35.44 -8.55 -19.68
CA GLU A 307 -34.48 -9.62 -19.93
C GLU A 307 -33.78 -10.07 -18.63
N ASP A 308 -33.41 -11.34 -18.57
CA ASP A 308 -32.60 -11.88 -17.48
C ASP A 308 -31.22 -11.23 -17.46
N MET A 309 -30.69 -10.94 -16.27
CA MET A 309 -29.41 -10.25 -16.13
C MET A 309 -28.48 -10.96 -15.16
N LEU A 310 -27.20 -11.03 -15.54
CA LEU A 310 -26.13 -11.45 -14.63
C LEU A 310 -25.80 -10.32 -13.65
N VAL A 311 -25.80 -10.64 -12.36
CA VAL A 311 -25.48 -9.71 -11.28
C VAL A 311 -24.33 -10.25 -10.43
N TRP A 312 -23.49 -9.32 -9.97
CA TRP A 312 -22.43 -9.58 -9.02
C TRP A 312 -22.98 -9.57 -7.59
N LYS A 313 -23.05 -10.74 -6.94
CA LYS A 313 -23.73 -10.92 -5.65
C LYS A 313 -23.11 -10.16 -4.46
N HIS A 314 -21.84 -9.75 -4.59
CA HIS A 314 -21.12 -9.11 -3.49
C HIS A 314 -21.18 -7.58 -3.52
N GLU A 315 -22.06 -6.96 -4.31
CA GLU A 315 -22.28 -5.52 -4.36
C GLU A 315 -23.76 -5.20 -4.63
N GLY A 316 -24.36 -4.27 -3.89
CA GLY A 316 -25.79 -3.94 -4.02
C GLY A 316 -26.21 -3.42 -5.40
N SER A 317 -25.27 -2.82 -6.15
CA SER A 317 -25.51 -2.40 -7.54
C SER A 317 -25.73 -3.55 -8.51
N GLY A 318 -25.30 -4.78 -8.17
CA GLY A 318 -25.22 -5.90 -9.10
C GLY A 318 -24.07 -5.80 -10.11
N GLU A 319 -23.30 -4.72 -10.11
CA GLU A 319 -22.15 -4.54 -11.00
C GLU A 319 -20.84 -4.96 -10.34
N TYR A 320 -19.98 -5.66 -11.08
CA TYR A 320 -18.65 -5.99 -10.60
C TYR A 320 -17.78 -4.73 -10.54
N SER A 321 -17.11 -4.52 -9.41
CA SER A 321 -16.03 -3.55 -9.30
C SER A 321 -14.74 -4.27 -8.87
N VAL A 322 -13.59 -3.74 -9.29
CA VAL A 322 -12.29 -4.28 -8.84
C VAL A 322 -12.19 -4.22 -7.31
N LYS A 323 -12.82 -3.21 -6.68
CA LYS A 323 -12.89 -3.08 -5.23
C LYS A 323 -13.67 -4.23 -4.59
N SER A 324 -14.84 -4.58 -5.12
CA SER A 324 -15.69 -5.64 -4.56
C SER A 324 -15.06 -7.02 -4.79
N GLY A 325 -14.54 -7.30 -5.98
CA GLY A 325 -13.82 -8.55 -6.24
C GLY A 325 -12.54 -8.71 -5.42
N TYR A 326 -11.76 -7.63 -5.25
CA TYR A 326 -10.60 -7.66 -4.36
C TYR A 326 -10.99 -7.91 -2.90
N ARG A 327 -12.12 -7.35 -2.44
CA ARG A 327 -12.64 -7.57 -1.07
C ARG A 327 -12.92 -9.06 -0.83
N VAL A 328 -13.52 -9.76 -1.78
CA VAL A 328 -13.77 -11.21 -1.68
C VAL A 328 -12.44 -11.96 -1.55
N LEU A 329 -11.52 -11.75 -2.49
CA LEU A 329 -10.21 -12.42 -2.52
C LEU A 329 -9.38 -12.18 -1.26
N ILE A 330 -9.30 -10.93 -0.78
CA ILE A 330 -8.48 -10.61 0.39
C ILE A 330 -9.11 -11.15 1.67
N THR A 331 -10.44 -11.19 1.76
CA THR A 331 -11.13 -11.75 2.94
C THR A 331 -10.85 -13.24 3.05
N ASP A 332 -11.05 -13.99 1.96
CA ASP A 332 -10.72 -15.42 1.90
C ASP A 332 -9.25 -15.69 2.23
N HIS A 333 -8.35 -14.91 1.64
CA HIS A 333 -6.92 -15.05 1.89
C HIS A 333 -6.54 -14.81 3.36
N LEU A 334 -7.12 -13.80 4.01
CA LEU A 334 -6.83 -13.46 5.39
C LEU A 334 -7.46 -14.44 6.40
N LEU A 335 -8.61 -15.03 6.06
CA LEU A 335 -9.21 -16.13 6.83
C LEU A 335 -8.29 -17.35 6.80
N LYS A 336 -7.76 -17.73 5.62
CA LYS A 336 -6.81 -18.85 5.47
C LYS A 336 -5.50 -18.64 6.25
N LEU A 337 -5.11 -17.39 6.48
CA LEU A 337 -3.90 -17.04 7.25
C LEU A 337 -4.19 -16.81 8.75
N ASN A 338 -5.42 -17.03 9.22
CA ASN A 338 -5.85 -16.76 10.59
C ASN A 338 -5.58 -15.31 11.05
N TYR A 339 -5.50 -14.35 10.13
CA TYR A 339 -5.35 -12.94 10.45
C TYR A 339 -6.68 -12.27 10.81
N ILE A 340 -7.80 -12.86 10.40
CA ILE A 340 -9.16 -12.46 10.79
C ILE A 340 -9.71 -13.56 11.70
N THR A 341 -9.67 -13.33 13.01
CA THR A 341 -10.30 -14.20 14.04
C THR A 341 -11.50 -13.51 14.66
N SER A 342 -12.30 -14.21 15.47
CA SER A 342 -13.39 -13.63 16.28
C SER A 342 -12.93 -12.41 17.09
N ASN A 343 -11.70 -12.40 17.61
CA ASN A 343 -11.10 -11.25 18.31
C ASN A 343 -10.94 -10.00 17.42
N THR A 344 -10.78 -10.15 16.10
CA THR A 344 -10.73 -8.99 15.19
C THR A 344 -12.07 -8.28 15.05
N VAL A 345 -13.19 -8.96 15.36
CA VAL A 345 -14.52 -8.34 15.39
C VAL A 345 -14.63 -7.33 16.53
N VAL A 346 -14.09 -7.67 17.70
CA VAL A 346 -14.09 -6.82 18.91
C VAL A 346 -13.37 -5.47 18.67
N TYR A 347 -12.36 -5.45 17.79
CA TYR A 347 -11.55 -4.26 17.56
C TYR A 347 -12.00 -3.41 16.37
N LYS A 348 -13.04 -3.84 15.63
CA LYS A 348 -13.53 -3.10 14.44
C LYS A 348 -14.01 -1.70 14.80
N ASP A 349 -14.75 -1.57 15.89
CA ASP A 349 -15.27 -0.28 16.34
C ASP A 349 -14.16 0.68 16.74
N PHE A 350 -13.17 0.18 17.49
CA PHE A 350 -11.97 0.95 17.81
C PHE A 350 -11.29 1.49 16.55
N TYR A 351 -11.02 0.63 15.56
CA TYR A 351 -10.37 1.09 14.33
C TYR A 351 -11.23 2.08 13.54
N ARG A 352 -12.54 1.83 13.44
CA ARG A 352 -13.49 2.74 12.78
C ARG A 352 -13.42 4.13 13.41
N LEU A 353 -13.47 4.20 14.74
CA LEU A 353 -13.38 5.45 15.50
C LEU A 353 -12.00 6.11 15.34
N LEU A 354 -10.91 5.37 15.52
CA LEU A 354 -9.53 5.87 15.39
C LEU A 354 -9.29 6.53 14.02
N TRP A 355 -9.73 5.88 12.94
CA TRP A 355 -9.52 6.40 11.60
C TRP A 355 -10.45 7.57 11.27
N ALA A 356 -11.62 7.65 11.89
CA ALA A 356 -12.56 8.77 11.77
C ALA A 356 -12.12 10.03 12.55
N LEU A 357 -11.26 9.91 13.58
CA LEU A 357 -10.85 11.03 14.42
C LEU A 357 -10.34 12.25 13.64
N HIS A 358 -10.68 13.45 14.07
CA HIS A 358 -10.13 14.68 13.48
C HIS A 358 -8.80 15.07 14.13
N VAL A 359 -7.74 14.30 13.85
CA VAL A 359 -6.35 14.53 14.31
C VAL A 359 -5.36 14.29 13.16
N PRO A 360 -4.12 14.84 13.23
CA PRO A 360 -3.10 14.59 12.21
C PRO A 360 -2.86 13.08 12.00
N ALA A 361 -2.74 12.64 10.76
CA ALA A 361 -2.63 11.20 10.46
C ALA A 361 -1.39 10.52 11.09
N LYS A 362 -0.32 11.29 11.38
CA LYS A 362 0.84 10.79 12.12
C LYS A 362 0.45 10.26 13.51
N VAL A 363 -0.51 10.91 14.17
CA VAL A 363 -1.06 10.50 15.48
C VAL A 363 -1.86 9.22 15.32
N LYS A 364 -2.76 9.15 14.34
CA LYS A 364 -3.56 7.93 14.06
C LYS A 364 -2.67 6.73 13.79
N ILE A 365 -1.67 6.89 12.91
CA ILE A 365 -0.72 5.83 12.57
C ILE A 365 0.12 5.45 13.79
N HIS A 366 0.48 6.41 14.64
CA HIS A 366 1.22 6.12 15.87
C HIS A 366 0.39 5.28 16.84
N VAL A 367 -0.85 5.68 17.14
CA VAL A 367 -1.77 4.92 18.00
C VAL A 367 -2.04 3.54 17.42
N TRP A 368 -2.27 3.44 16.10
CA TRP A 368 -2.41 2.16 15.40
C TRP A 368 -1.17 1.26 15.57
N ARG A 369 0.05 1.82 15.43
CA ARG A 369 1.29 1.07 15.66
C ARG A 369 1.44 0.66 17.11
N LEU A 370 1.12 1.54 18.06
CA LEU A 370 1.19 1.23 19.49
C LEU A 370 0.26 0.07 19.81
N PHE A 371 -1.01 0.18 19.44
CA PHE A 371 -2.04 -0.83 19.69
C PHE A 371 -1.67 -2.22 19.16
N ASN A 372 -1.09 -2.28 17.96
CA ASN A 372 -0.65 -3.51 17.33
C ASN A 372 0.77 -3.96 17.73
N ASN A 373 1.41 -3.31 18.71
CA ASN A 373 2.78 -3.61 19.15
C ASN A 373 3.85 -3.47 18.03
N PHE A 374 3.67 -2.51 17.12
CA PHE A 374 4.57 -2.17 16.00
C PHE A 374 5.48 -0.97 16.27
N LEU A 375 5.65 -0.60 17.54
CA LEU A 375 6.57 0.44 17.97
C LEU A 375 7.86 -0.16 18.55
N PRO A 376 8.99 0.56 18.44
CA PRO A 376 10.25 0.20 19.10
C PRO A 376 10.21 0.47 20.62
N ASN A 377 9.19 -0.04 21.33
CA ASN A 377 9.19 0.00 22.79
C ASN A 377 10.34 -0.86 23.34
N TYR A 378 10.79 -0.59 24.57
CA TYR A 378 12.00 -1.24 25.07
C TYR A 378 11.84 -2.75 25.22
N CYS A 379 10.64 -3.27 25.49
CA CYS A 379 10.41 -4.73 25.48
C CYS A 379 10.64 -5.33 24.08
N ASN A 380 10.15 -4.68 23.04
CA ASN A 380 10.33 -5.12 21.65
C ASN A 380 11.79 -5.01 21.20
N LEU A 381 12.50 -3.95 21.62
CA LEU A 381 13.93 -3.80 21.33
C LEU A 381 14.77 -4.85 22.06
N ASN A 382 14.42 -5.16 23.32
CA ASN A 382 15.07 -6.22 24.10
C ASN A 382 14.85 -7.60 23.48
N ARG A 383 13.61 -7.93 23.08
CA ARG A 383 13.30 -9.17 22.33
C ARG A 383 14.13 -9.33 21.06
N ARG A 384 14.54 -8.22 20.42
CA ARG A 384 15.39 -8.22 19.22
C ARG A 384 16.88 -8.04 19.53
N LYS A 385 17.28 -8.10 20.81
CA LYS A 385 18.66 -7.91 21.29
C LYS A 385 19.29 -6.58 20.86
N LEU A 386 18.46 -5.54 20.71
CA LEU A 386 18.90 -4.17 20.39
C LEU A 386 19.07 -3.31 21.64
N ARG A 387 18.68 -3.81 22.81
CA ARG A 387 18.75 -3.12 24.11
C ARG A 387 18.65 -4.11 25.26
N ASP A 388 19.43 -3.92 26.32
CA ASP A 388 19.44 -4.86 27.45
C ASP A 388 18.34 -4.60 28.48
N ARG A 389 18.01 -3.33 28.73
CA ARG A 389 17.01 -2.93 29.74
C ARG A 389 15.66 -2.59 29.13
N ALA A 390 14.60 -3.21 29.66
CA ALA A 390 13.22 -3.02 29.22
C ALA A 390 12.38 -2.04 30.08
N GLY A 391 12.95 -1.40 31.11
CA GLY A 391 12.20 -0.54 32.03
C GLY A 391 11.61 0.71 31.38
N CYS A 392 10.38 1.07 31.73
CA CYS A 392 9.65 2.23 31.22
C CYS A 392 10.37 3.54 31.55
N PRO A 393 10.69 4.39 30.56
CA PRO A 393 11.38 5.65 30.79
C PRO A 393 10.51 6.69 31.49
N LEU A 394 9.18 6.53 31.44
CA LEU A 394 8.22 7.48 32.03
C LEU A 394 8.01 7.20 33.52
N CYS A 395 7.57 5.99 33.87
CA CYS A 395 7.21 5.65 35.25
C CYS A 395 8.34 4.97 36.03
N LYS A 396 9.36 4.41 35.34
CA LYS A 396 10.47 3.63 35.90
C LYS A 396 10.08 2.40 36.76
N ALA A 397 8.80 2.10 36.89
CA ALA A 397 8.28 1.08 37.81
C ALA A 397 7.97 -0.28 37.13
N ALA A 398 7.82 -0.31 35.82
CA ALA A 398 7.42 -1.49 35.06
C ALA A 398 8.12 -1.55 33.70
N PRO A 399 8.17 -2.72 33.03
CA PRO A 399 8.72 -2.82 31.68
C PRO A 399 7.86 -2.07 30.63
N GLU A 400 8.51 -1.41 29.67
CA GLU A 400 7.90 -0.67 28.57
C GLU A 400 7.35 -1.63 27.51
N ASN A 401 6.19 -2.21 27.78
CA ASN A 401 5.42 -2.98 26.81
C ASN A 401 4.19 -2.20 26.33
N THR A 402 3.49 -2.75 25.32
CA THR A 402 2.32 -2.10 24.73
C THR A 402 1.19 -1.88 25.74
N ASP A 403 0.90 -2.88 26.57
CA ASP A 403 -0.20 -2.79 27.55
C ASP A 403 0.08 -1.73 28.62
N HIS A 404 1.35 -1.62 29.01
CA HIS A 404 1.84 -0.57 29.89
C HIS A 404 1.69 0.82 29.27
N LEU A 405 2.16 1.00 28.04
CA LEU A 405 2.08 2.28 27.34
C LEU A 405 0.65 2.68 26.93
N LEU A 406 -0.27 1.73 26.79
CA LEU A 406 -1.67 2.00 26.46
C LEU A 406 -2.53 2.30 27.68
N TRP A 407 -2.25 1.67 28.83
CA TRP A 407 -3.21 1.65 29.95
C TRP A 407 -2.58 1.73 31.34
N SER A 408 -1.62 0.85 31.67
CA SER A 408 -1.17 0.68 33.07
C SER A 408 -0.01 1.60 33.50
N CYS A 409 0.46 2.50 32.63
CA CYS A 409 1.48 3.46 33.01
C CYS A 409 0.92 4.53 33.96
N LYS A 410 1.38 4.54 35.21
CA LYS A 410 0.98 5.54 36.23
C LYS A 410 1.15 6.97 35.74
N PHE A 411 2.21 7.24 34.97
CA PHE A 411 2.41 8.57 34.36
C PHE A 411 1.29 8.93 33.38
N LEU A 412 0.91 8.00 32.49
CA LEU A 412 -0.19 8.18 31.55
C LEU A 412 -1.53 8.37 32.28
N GLN A 413 -1.79 7.58 33.32
CA GLN A 413 -3.01 7.68 34.13
C GLN A 413 -3.12 9.04 34.81
N ASN A 414 -2.01 9.57 35.35
CA ASN A 414 -1.98 10.93 35.91
C ASN A 414 -2.26 11.99 34.85
N VAL A 415 -1.68 11.85 33.64
CA VAL A 415 -1.97 12.75 32.50
C VAL A 415 -3.45 12.71 32.15
N TRP A 416 -4.07 11.53 32.09
CA TRP A 416 -5.49 11.40 31.80
C TRP A 416 -6.38 11.97 32.91
N ALA A 417 -5.99 11.79 34.18
CA ALA A 417 -6.67 12.41 35.32
C ALA A 417 -6.62 13.95 35.25
N SER A 418 -5.45 14.53 34.93
CA SER A 418 -5.29 15.97 34.74
C SER A 418 -6.09 16.51 33.55
N LEU A 419 -6.26 15.70 32.50
CA LEU A 419 -7.09 16.03 31.33
C LEU A 419 -8.58 15.75 31.56
N GLN A 420 -8.98 15.33 32.77
CA GLN A 420 -10.36 14.99 33.15
C GLN A 420 -10.99 13.91 32.27
N ILE A 421 -10.17 12.99 31.72
CA ILE A 421 -10.64 11.87 30.92
C ILE A 421 -11.25 10.84 31.87
N LYS A 422 -12.55 10.56 31.71
CA LYS A 422 -13.24 9.51 32.48
C LYS A 422 -12.72 8.14 32.05
N ILE A 423 -12.01 7.46 32.94
CA ILE A 423 -11.53 6.09 32.75
C ILE A 423 -12.66 5.14 33.18
N ALA A 424 -13.03 4.18 32.33
CA ALA A 424 -14.02 3.17 32.71
C ALA A 424 -13.51 2.33 33.89
N PRO A 425 -14.38 1.91 34.83
CA PRO A 425 -13.97 1.04 35.93
C PRO A 425 -13.32 -0.23 35.37
N VAL A 426 -12.17 -0.60 35.93
CA VAL A 426 -11.43 -1.78 35.50
C VAL A 426 -12.10 -3.00 36.10
N ASP A 427 -12.85 -3.75 35.28
CA ASP A 427 -13.22 -5.11 35.67
C ASP A 427 -11.94 -5.96 35.71
N ASN A 428 -11.70 -6.68 36.82
CA ASN A 428 -10.53 -7.54 37.02
C ASN A 428 -10.40 -8.68 35.98
N VAL A 429 -11.39 -8.86 35.11
CA VAL A 429 -11.45 -9.89 34.06
C VAL A 429 -10.89 -9.38 32.72
N LEU A 430 -10.78 -8.07 32.50
CA LEU A 430 -10.41 -7.50 31.20
C LEU A 430 -8.90 -7.29 31.05
N THR A 431 -8.37 -7.64 29.87
CA THR A 431 -6.99 -7.29 29.50
C THR A 431 -6.83 -5.77 29.34
N CYS A 432 -5.62 -5.24 29.59
CA CYS A 432 -5.31 -3.80 29.43
C CYS A 432 -5.74 -3.24 28.05
N LYS A 433 -5.62 -4.03 26.98
CA LYS A 433 -6.09 -3.63 25.64
C LYS A 433 -7.60 -3.50 25.57
N ASN A 434 -8.35 -4.43 26.15
CA ASN A 434 -9.80 -4.37 26.15
C ASN A 434 -10.30 -3.21 27.01
N SER A 435 -9.67 -2.93 28.16
CA SER A 435 -9.99 -1.76 28.99
C SER A 435 -9.76 -0.44 28.24
N PHE A 436 -8.64 -0.34 27.51
CA PHE A 436 -8.35 0.79 26.63
C PHE A 436 -9.42 0.98 25.56
N ILE A 437 -9.81 -0.10 24.88
CA ILE A 437 -10.83 -0.06 23.82
C ILE A 437 -12.17 0.38 24.38
N ASN A 438 -12.60 -0.20 25.51
CA ASN A 438 -13.87 0.16 26.12
C ASN A 438 -13.92 1.66 26.45
N THR A 439 -12.87 2.17 27.08
CA THR A 439 -12.75 3.60 27.41
C THR A 439 -12.72 4.48 26.17
N PHE A 440 -11.94 4.10 25.15
CA PHE A 440 -11.85 4.87 23.90
C PHE A 440 -13.17 4.88 23.11
N CYS A 441 -13.92 3.77 23.13
CA CYS A 441 -15.20 3.67 22.44
C CYS A 441 -16.30 4.47 23.15
N ILE A 442 -16.33 4.48 24.49
CA ILE A 442 -17.32 5.21 25.31
C ILE A 442 -17.03 6.72 25.34
N ALA A 443 -15.75 7.12 25.29
CA ALA A 443 -15.36 8.53 25.37
C ALA A 443 -16.05 9.39 24.30
N ASP A 444 -16.36 10.65 24.61
CA ASP A 444 -16.80 11.62 23.59
C ASP A 444 -15.68 11.95 22.60
N ASP A 445 -16.01 12.67 21.52
CA ASP A 445 -15.05 12.96 20.46
C ASP A 445 -13.89 13.85 20.89
N GLN A 446 -14.05 14.71 21.89
CA GLN A 446 -12.97 15.53 22.43
C GLN A 446 -11.99 14.64 23.21
N ASN A 447 -12.51 13.80 24.10
CA ASN A 447 -11.74 12.87 24.90
C ASN A 447 -11.00 11.83 24.03
N LYS A 448 -11.63 11.30 22.98
CA LYS A 448 -10.93 10.40 22.03
C LYS A 448 -9.72 11.09 21.37
N ARG A 449 -9.83 12.38 21.03
CA ARG A 449 -8.70 13.16 20.47
C ARG A 449 -7.61 13.37 21.51
N LEU A 450 -7.97 13.73 22.74
CA LEU A 450 -7.02 13.93 23.84
C LEU A 450 -6.26 12.63 24.17
N ILE A 451 -6.96 11.49 24.23
CA ILE A 451 -6.35 10.16 24.42
C ILE A 451 -5.33 9.87 23.30
N ALA A 452 -5.72 10.07 22.03
CA ALA A 452 -4.83 9.81 20.90
C ALA A 452 -3.61 10.73 20.90
N LEU A 453 -3.80 12.01 21.23
CA LEU A 453 -2.73 13.01 21.31
C LEU A 453 -1.79 12.75 22.48
N SER A 454 -2.32 12.37 23.65
CA SER A 454 -1.50 12.05 24.82
C SER A 454 -0.60 10.85 24.54
N LEU A 455 -1.15 9.77 23.97
CA LEU A 455 -0.36 8.59 23.59
C LEU A 455 0.76 8.93 22.60
N TRP A 456 0.45 9.76 21.61
CA TRP A 456 1.45 10.22 20.65
C TRP A 456 2.52 11.12 21.29
N ALA A 457 2.12 12.11 22.10
CA ALA A 457 3.04 13.07 22.72
C ALA A 457 4.02 12.38 23.70
N LEU A 458 3.55 11.40 24.47
CA LEU A 458 4.36 10.68 25.44
C LEU A 458 5.44 9.81 24.76
N CYS A 459 5.12 9.24 23.61
CA CYS A 459 6.04 8.40 22.85
C CYS A 459 6.89 9.19 21.83
N ASP A 460 6.50 10.42 21.46
CA ASP A 460 7.25 11.32 20.56
C ASP A 460 8.10 12.34 21.33
N SER A 461 8.52 12.01 22.56
CA SER A 461 9.51 12.80 23.32
C SER A 461 10.87 12.73 22.63
N LYS A 462 11.01 13.48 21.52
CA LYS A 462 12.24 13.62 20.77
C LYS A 462 13.25 14.34 21.64
N LYS A 463 14.22 13.56 22.11
CA LYS A 463 15.41 14.07 22.75
C LYS A 463 16.38 14.55 21.67
N SER A 464 16.65 15.84 21.64
CA SER A 464 17.79 16.36 20.87
C SER A 464 18.95 16.56 21.83
N LEU A 465 20.12 16.09 21.44
CA LEU A 465 21.35 16.39 22.16
C LEU A 465 22.15 17.34 21.28
N THR A 466 22.57 18.43 21.89
CA THR A 466 23.27 19.51 21.25
C THR A 466 24.59 19.73 21.98
N ALA A 467 25.64 20.10 21.26
CA ALA A 467 26.93 20.42 21.86
C ALA A 467 27.43 21.75 21.30
N VAL A 468 28.06 22.55 22.15
CA VAL A 468 28.67 23.83 21.83
C VAL A 468 30.15 23.73 22.18
N LEU A 469 31.00 24.18 21.27
CA LEU A 469 32.44 24.28 21.47
C LEU A 469 32.86 25.73 21.17
N ALA A 470 33.49 26.37 22.14
CA ALA A 470 34.12 27.69 21.97
C ALA A 470 35.62 27.51 21.77
N ARG A 471 36.18 28.28 20.85
CA ARG A 471 37.62 28.34 20.57
C ARG A 471 38.08 29.77 20.34
N ASP A 472 39.36 30.01 20.56
CA ASP A 472 40.00 31.28 20.23
C ASP A 472 40.31 31.40 18.73
N PHE A 473 40.95 32.51 18.34
CA PHE A 473 41.33 32.80 16.95
C PHE A 473 42.46 31.89 16.42
N GLU A 474 43.23 31.25 17.30
CA GLU A 474 44.30 30.31 16.94
C GLU A 474 43.80 28.86 16.82
N GLY A 475 42.53 28.64 17.18
CA GLY A 475 41.86 27.35 17.14
C GLY A 475 41.92 26.55 18.44
N ASN A 476 42.45 27.12 19.54
CA ASN A 476 42.51 26.44 20.83
C ASN A 476 41.12 26.41 21.49
N VAL A 477 40.73 25.27 22.05
CA VAL A 477 39.43 25.09 22.69
C VAL A 477 39.40 25.81 24.03
N MET A 478 38.52 26.79 24.16
CA MET A 478 38.36 27.59 25.39
C MET A 478 37.32 27.01 26.33
N GLY A 479 36.37 26.25 25.81
CA GLY A 479 35.30 25.67 26.62
C GLY A 479 34.29 24.90 25.81
N VAL A 480 33.63 23.95 26.48
CA VAL A 480 32.77 22.97 25.85
C VAL A 480 31.57 22.64 26.75
N GLU A 481 30.36 22.62 26.18
CA GLU A 481 29.15 22.28 26.94
C GLU A 481 28.15 21.46 26.08
N THR A 482 27.49 20.49 26.71
CA THR A 482 26.45 19.66 26.07
C THR A 482 25.09 19.87 26.72
N TYR A 483 24.05 19.94 25.88
CA TYR A 483 22.68 20.23 26.30
C TYR A 483 21.72 19.17 25.79
N LEU A 484 20.92 18.61 26.71
CA LEU A 484 19.84 17.69 26.38
C LEU A 484 18.52 18.45 26.34
N PHE A 485 17.91 18.53 25.16
CA PHE A 485 16.60 19.11 24.98
C PHE A 485 15.52 18.04 24.89
N MET A 486 14.48 18.21 25.70
CA MET A 486 13.24 17.45 25.59
C MET A 486 12.28 18.15 24.61
N ASN A 487 11.44 17.36 23.94
CA ASN A 487 10.35 17.83 23.08
C ASN A 487 10.79 18.71 21.90
N VAL A 488 11.91 18.37 21.26
CA VAL A 488 12.38 19.11 20.08
C VAL A 488 11.60 18.68 18.84
N ALA A 489 10.80 19.60 18.29
CA ALA A 489 9.82 19.30 17.24
C ALA A 489 10.47 18.68 15.98
N ASP A 490 11.60 19.22 15.54
CA ASP A 490 12.36 18.79 14.38
C ASP A 490 13.84 19.22 14.44
N ALA A 491 14.60 18.93 13.39
CA ALA A 491 16.02 19.26 13.33
C ALA A 491 16.27 20.77 13.30
N PHE A 492 15.38 21.57 12.71
CA PHE A 492 15.53 23.02 12.68
C PHE A 492 15.42 23.62 14.08
N VAL A 493 14.43 23.19 14.87
CA VAL A 493 14.31 23.60 16.28
C VAL A 493 15.49 23.13 17.13
N ALA A 494 16.09 21.98 16.80
CA ALA A 494 17.32 21.52 17.45
C ALA A 494 18.50 22.46 17.18
N GLU A 495 18.69 22.86 15.92
CA GLU A 495 19.77 23.76 15.51
C GLU A 495 19.56 25.19 16.04
N ALA A 496 18.32 25.69 16.05
CA ALA A 496 18.00 27.00 16.62
C ALA A 496 18.32 27.05 18.11
N ARG A 497 17.98 25.99 18.85
CA ARG A 497 18.35 25.83 20.26
C ARG A 497 19.86 25.63 20.45
N ALA A 498 20.56 25.06 19.49
CA ALA A 498 22.02 25.00 19.51
C ALA A 498 22.66 26.37 19.39
N CYS A 499 22.18 27.17 18.45
CA CYS A 499 22.60 28.56 18.29
C CYS A 499 22.31 29.37 19.58
N GLU A 500 21.10 29.29 20.12
CA GLU A 500 20.73 29.92 21.40
C GLU A 500 21.70 29.56 22.53
N ARG A 501 21.99 28.26 22.71
CA ARG A 501 22.92 27.81 23.75
C ARG A 501 24.35 28.25 23.50
N SER A 502 24.77 28.34 22.24
CA SER A 502 26.10 28.84 21.90
C SER A 502 26.29 30.30 22.32
N LEU A 503 25.26 31.12 22.13
CA LEU A 503 25.26 32.53 22.55
C LEU A 503 25.25 32.66 24.07
N LEU A 504 24.41 31.88 24.77
CA LEU A 504 24.36 31.87 26.24
C LEU A 504 25.67 31.37 26.85
N PHE A 505 26.29 30.35 26.25
CA PHE A 505 27.58 29.84 26.66
C PHE A 505 28.67 30.89 26.47
N ALA A 506 28.68 31.58 25.33
CA ALA A 506 29.64 32.65 25.05
C ALA A 506 29.50 33.84 26.00
N LEU A 507 28.26 34.23 26.33
CA LEU A 507 27.98 35.26 27.33
C LEU A 507 28.49 34.85 28.72
N ARG A 508 28.27 33.60 29.13
CA ARG A 508 28.75 33.08 30.42
C ARG A 508 30.27 33.05 30.52
N MET A 509 30.96 32.77 29.40
CA MET A 509 32.42 32.79 29.29
C MET A 509 32.99 34.21 29.13
N GLY A 510 32.15 35.25 29.06
CA GLY A 510 32.59 36.65 29.01
C GLY A 510 33.10 37.12 27.65
N PHE A 511 32.78 36.41 26.56
CA PHE A 511 33.23 36.80 25.22
C PHE A 511 32.50 38.06 24.72
N ARG A 512 33.26 39.04 24.19
CA ARG A 512 32.74 40.32 23.68
C ARG A 512 32.56 40.36 22.16
N ARG A 513 33.24 39.47 21.44
CA ARG A 513 33.12 39.27 19.99
C ARG A 513 33.08 37.77 19.74
N LEU A 514 32.10 37.33 18.96
CA LEU A 514 31.88 35.92 18.70
C LEU A 514 31.42 35.72 17.25
N ILE A 515 31.86 34.60 16.67
CA ILE A 515 31.38 34.09 15.38
C ILE A 515 30.73 32.75 15.70
N VAL A 516 29.45 32.60 15.38
CA VAL A 516 28.75 31.32 15.54
C VAL A 516 28.89 30.55 14.23
N GLU A 517 29.51 29.38 14.30
CA GLU A 517 29.65 28.47 13.16
C GLU A 517 28.74 27.25 13.33
N GLY A 518 28.09 26.83 12.24
CA GLY A 518 27.27 25.62 12.23
C GLY A 518 27.06 25.09 10.81
N ASP A 519 26.55 23.85 10.70
CA ASP A 519 26.33 23.16 9.43
C ASP A 519 24.86 23.21 8.96
N SER A 520 24.07 24.14 9.50
CA SER A 520 22.66 24.35 9.14
C SER A 520 22.51 25.51 8.14
N LEU A 521 21.99 25.22 6.95
CA LEU A 521 21.80 26.19 5.86
C LEU A 521 20.63 27.18 6.06
N THR A 522 20.10 27.34 7.29
CA THR A 522 18.77 27.92 7.53
C THR A 522 18.74 29.25 8.30
N PHE A 523 19.89 29.84 8.62
CA PHE A 523 19.96 31.11 9.36
C PHE A 523 20.63 32.18 8.49
N GLU A 524 19.93 33.28 8.20
CA GLU A 524 20.44 34.39 7.36
C GLU A 524 20.72 35.70 8.13
N GLU A 525 20.29 35.88 9.38
CA GLU A 525 20.47 37.16 10.10
C GLU A 525 20.94 37.03 11.55
N VAL A 526 22.16 36.50 11.70
CA VAL A 526 23.23 36.83 12.67
C VAL A 526 24.52 36.58 11.86
N HIS A 527 25.69 37.15 12.16
CA HIS A 527 26.94 36.75 11.47
C HIS A 527 27.23 35.25 11.72
N TYR A 528 26.58 34.42 10.90
CA TYR A 528 26.51 32.97 10.96
C TYR A 528 27.27 32.48 9.74
N LEU A 529 28.44 31.90 9.99
CA LEU A 529 29.25 31.36 8.91
C LEU A 529 28.86 29.90 8.74
N PHE A 530 28.20 29.59 7.62
CA PHE A 530 27.92 28.20 7.25
C PHE A 530 29.26 27.48 7.02
N VAL A 531 29.44 26.36 7.73
CA VAL A 531 30.63 25.53 7.62
C VAL A 531 30.22 24.11 7.22
N PRO A 532 30.80 23.52 6.16
CA PRO A 532 30.51 22.14 5.79
C PRO A 532 30.74 21.19 6.98
N ARG A 533 29.92 20.15 7.13
CA ARG A 533 30.02 19.19 8.25
C ARG A 533 31.41 18.57 8.42
N SER A 534 32.21 18.50 7.35
CA SER A 534 33.60 18.05 7.39
C SER A 534 34.53 18.94 8.21
N VAL A 535 34.14 20.19 8.48
CA VAL A 535 34.90 21.23 9.19
C VAL A 535 34.21 21.61 10.53
N ASN A 536 33.03 21.06 10.81
CA ASN A 536 32.34 21.12 12.12
C ASN A 536 32.41 19.76 12.85
N GLY A 537 33.50 19.01 12.63
CA GLY A 537 33.65 17.63 13.08
C GLY A 537 33.76 17.50 14.60
N ALA A 538 34.41 18.46 15.25
CA ALA A 538 34.66 18.46 16.68
C ALA A 538 33.35 18.57 17.50
N ALA A 539 32.49 19.55 17.20
CA ALA A 539 31.21 19.72 17.89
C ALA A 539 30.28 18.51 17.67
N HIS A 540 30.28 17.95 16.46
CA HIS A 540 29.51 16.75 16.15
C HIS A 540 29.97 15.53 16.96
N THR A 541 31.28 15.30 17.03
CA THR A 541 31.87 14.15 17.74
C THR A 541 31.67 14.26 19.24
N LEU A 542 31.79 15.46 19.78
CA LEU A 542 31.51 15.74 21.18
C LEU A 542 30.05 15.45 21.55
N ALA A 543 29.09 15.82 20.70
CA ALA A 543 27.68 15.46 20.92
C ALA A 543 27.50 13.93 20.94
N LEU A 544 28.23 13.19 20.10
CA LEU A 544 28.19 11.73 20.11
C LEU A 544 28.79 11.14 21.41
N GLU A 545 29.91 11.68 21.90
CA GLU A 545 30.52 11.23 23.16
C GLU A 545 29.68 11.60 24.39
N GLY A 546 29.08 12.79 24.45
CA GLY A 546 28.12 13.14 25.49
C GLY A 546 26.92 12.19 25.53
N ARG A 547 26.42 11.77 24.35
CA ARG A 547 25.36 10.73 24.27
C ARG A 547 25.86 9.37 24.73
N ARG A 548 27.09 9.00 24.36
CA ARG A 548 27.70 7.70 24.69
C ARG A 548 27.93 7.56 26.19
N ARG A 549 28.46 8.60 26.83
CA ARG A 549 28.83 8.65 28.25
C ARG A 549 27.69 9.11 29.17
N GLN A 550 26.56 9.54 28.60
CA GLN A 550 25.40 10.10 29.34
C GLN A 550 25.79 11.29 30.24
N PHE A 551 26.77 12.09 29.82
CA PHE A 551 27.24 13.28 30.54
C PHE A 551 26.70 14.56 29.88
N PHE A 552 26.10 15.42 30.71
CA PHE A 552 25.37 16.62 30.29
C PHE A 552 25.76 17.77 31.22
N GLY A 553 26.70 18.59 30.79
CA GLY A 553 27.29 19.65 31.61
C GLY A 553 28.60 20.17 31.04
N PHE A 554 29.27 21.01 31.81
CA PHE A 554 30.60 21.53 31.50
C PHE A 554 31.66 20.44 31.78
N TRP A 555 32.63 20.29 30.88
CA TRP A 555 33.67 19.27 31.02
C TRP A 555 34.85 19.83 31.82
N GLU A 556 34.86 19.61 33.14
CA GLU A 556 35.91 20.10 34.04
C GLU A 556 37.22 19.27 33.97
N GLU A 557 37.12 17.95 33.75
CA GLU A 557 38.27 17.01 33.73
C GLU A 557 38.78 16.69 32.30
N GLY A 558 38.79 17.71 31.43
CA GLY A 558 39.34 17.59 30.08
C GLY A 558 38.34 17.05 29.04
N VAL A 559 38.46 17.57 27.82
CA VAL A 559 37.64 17.19 26.67
C VAL A 559 38.08 15.81 26.15
N PRO A 560 37.17 14.88 25.76
CA PRO A 560 37.57 13.56 25.30
C PRO A 560 38.60 13.58 24.16
N ASP A 561 39.62 12.70 24.22
CA ASP A 561 40.71 12.65 23.23
C ASP A 561 40.23 12.50 21.78
N SER A 562 39.12 11.77 21.58
CA SER A 562 38.51 11.59 20.25
C SER A 562 37.97 12.90 19.66
N VAL A 563 37.59 13.85 20.51
CA VAL A 563 37.18 15.21 20.12
C VAL A 563 38.43 16.05 19.87
N MET A 564 39.44 15.99 20.75
CA MET A 564 40.69 16.75 20.61
C MET A 564 41.46 16.38 19.32
N THR A 565 41.51 15.10 18.96
CA THR A 565 42.12 14.62 17.71
C THR A 565 41.46 15.25 16.47
N ILE A 566 40.14 15.48 16.51
CA ILE A 566 39.41 16.09 15.40
C ILE A 566 39.60 17.61 15.40
N VAL A 567 39.71 18.24 16.58
CA VAL A 567 40.04 19.67 16.70
C VAL A 567 41.41 19.96 16.07
N GLU A 568 42.42 19.13 16.33
CA GLU A 568 43.76 19.28 15.74
C GLU A 568 43.71 19.17 14.21
N LYS A 569 42.97 18.18 13.70
CA LYS A 569 42.77 17.99 12.26
C LYS A 569 42.01 19.14 11.58
N ASP A 570 41.02 19.71 12.28
CA ASP A 570 40.27 20.88 11.83
C ASP A 570 41.16 22.15 11.84
N ARG A 571 42.13 22.25 12.77
CA ARG A 571 43.12 23.33 12.86
C ARG A 571 44.08 23.32 11.67
N GLU A 572 44.62 22.16 11.32
CA GLU A 572 45.52 22.01 10.15
C GLU A 572 44.84 22.38 8.83
N HIS A 573 43.56 21.99 8.65
CA HIS A 573 42.80 22.31 7.45
C HIS A 573 42.50 23.81 7.28
N ARG A 574 42.51 24.60 8.37
CA ARG A 574 42.27 26.05 8.33
C ARG A 574 43.54 26.84 8.06
N ASN A 575 44.69 26.41 8.57
CA ASN A 575 45.97 27.07 8.28
C ASN A 575 46.41 26.93 6.80
N LEU A 576 45.75 26.05 6.04
CA LEU A 576 45.96 25.83 4.61
C LEU A 576 45.01 26.67 3.70
N ARG A 577 44.13 27.50 4.26
CA ARG A 577 43.20 28.38 3.54
C ARG A 577 43.39 29.82 3.99
#